data_AF-A0A9N9DA30-F1
#
_entry.id   AF-A0A9N9DA30-F1
#
_cell.length_a   1.000
_cell.length_b   1.000
_cell.length_c   1.000
_cell.angle_alpha   90.00
_cell.angle_beta   90.00
_cell.angle_gamma   90.00
#
_symmetry.space_group_name_H-M   'P 1'
#
loop_
_entity.id
_entity.type
_entity.pdbx_description
1 polymer ?
#
loop_
_entity_poly.entity_id
_entity_poly.type
_entity_poly.pdbx_seq_one_letter_code
_entity_poly.pdbx_strand_id
1 'polypeptide(L)'
;MLHRDHEFVCLIEEYLSRIHIREDELIREQKTLTHTLFKRHTIEDIPLVNPRKVTVKGRPKSASHKNAAKITSQDTGNKKKHGQYTCRFCKEPGHNVATCTNKIEE
;
A
#
# COMPACT_ATOMS: atom_id res chain seq x y z
N MET A 1 -18.99 46.04 28.24
CA MET A 1 -17.93 45.12 28.72
C MET A 1 -17.40 44.24 27.59
N LEU A 2 -17.05 44.79 26.43
CA LEU A 2 -16.58 44.02 25.24
C LEU A 2 -15.06 44.11 25.02
N HIS A 3 -14.35 44.94 25.79
CA HIS A 3 -12.91 45.19 25.58
C HIS A 3 -12.02 44.03 26.03
N ARG A 4 -12.45 43.20 26.99
CA ARG A 4 -11.68 42.03 27.44
C ARG A 4 -11.68 40.89 26.43
N ASP A 5 -12.66 40.86 25.53
CA ASP A 5 -12.78 39.82 24.52
C ASP A 5 -11.80 40.08 23.36
N HIS A 6 -11.47 41.34 23.08
CA HIS A 6 -10.55 41.67 21.98
C HIS A 6 -9.12 41.23 22.27
N GLU A 7 -8.62 41.38 23.51
CA GLU A 7 -7.30 40.89 23.89
C GLU A 7 -7.22 39.36 23.80
N PHE A 8 -8.28 38.69 24.25
CA PHE A 8 -8.39 37.24 24.13
C PHE A 8 -8.42 36.78 22.67
N VAL A 9 -9.21 37.42 21.82
CA VAL A 9 -9.29 37.12 20.38
C VAL A 9 -7.93 37.34 19.70
N CYS A 10 -7.24 38.44 19.98
CA CYS A 10 -5.89 38.68 19.44
C CYS A 10 -4.89 37.60 19.86
N LEU A 11 -4.96 37.14 21.12
CA LEU A 11 -4.09 36.08 21.61
C LEU A 11 -4.35 34.74 20.88
N ILE A 12 -5.62 34.44 20.61
CA ILE A 12 -6.00 33.26 19.82
C ILE A 12 -5.52 33.39 18.37
N GLU A 13 -5.74 34.52 17.72
CA GLU A 13 -5.30 34.78 16.35
C GLU A 13 -3.76 34.66 16.20
N GLU A 14 -3.02 35.21 17.16
CA GLU A 14 -1.56 35.14 17.20
C GLU A 14 -1.09 33.69 17.42
N TYR A 15 -1.74 32.94 18.31
CA TYR A 15 -1.44 31.53 18.52
C TYR A 15 -1.66 30.71 17.25
N LEU A 16 -2.81 30.87 16.61
CA LEU A 16 -3.15 30.16 15.38
C LEU A 16 -2.18 30.52 14.26
N SER A 17 -1.80 31.80 14.12
CA SER A 17 -0.81 32.23 13.12
C SER A 17 0.53 31.52 13.31
N ARG A 18 1.00 31.38 14.56
CA ARG A 18 2.24 30.64 14.86
C ARG A 18 2.15 29.14 14.54
N ILE A 19 0.98 28.53 14.69
CA ILE A 19 0.76 27.13 14.33
C ILE A 19 0.89 26.95 12.82
N HIS A 20 0.20 27.76 12.03
CA HIS A 20 0.25 27.68 10.56
C HIS A 20 1.67 27.88 10.02
N ILE A 21 2.44 28.84 10.55
CA ILE A 21 3.83 29.06 10.15
C ILE A 21 4.68 27.79 10.35
N ARG A 22 4.55 27.13 11.51
CA ARG A 22 5.28 25.89 11.81
C ARG A 22 4.84 24.72 10.93
N GLU A 23 3.55 24.57 10.69
CA GLU A 23 3.03 23.54 9.80
C GLU A 23 3.54 23.72 8.37
N ASP A 24 3.57 24.97 7.87
CA ASP A 24 4.11 25.29 6.56
C ASP A 24 5.62 25.03 6.45
N GLU A 25 6.39 25.31 7.50
CA GLU A 25 7.82 24.96 7.58
C GLU A 25 8.02 23.45 7.51
N LEU A 26 7.29 22.68 8.31
CA LEU A 26 7.34 21.21 8.31
C LEU A 26 6.95 20.63 6.95
N ILE A 27 5.93 21.18 6.30
CA ILE A 27 5.51 20.77 4.95
C ILE A 27 6.62 21.05 3.92
N ARG A 28 7.30 22.21 4.02
CA ARG A 28 8.43 22.53 3.13
C ARG A 28 9.61 21.59 3.37
N GLU A 29 9.96 21.31 4.62
CA GLU A 29 11.05 20.38 4.97
C GLU A 29 10.76 18.94 4.51
N GLN A 30 9.52 18.46 4.67
CA GLN A 30 9.13 17.15 4.16
C GLN A 30 9.22 17.08 2.63
N LYS A 31 8.82 18.16 1.93
CA LYS A 31 8.94 18.25 0.46
C LYS A 31 10.39 18.26 -0.01
N THR A 32 11.31 18.93 0.68
CA THR A 32 12.73 18.92 0.31
C THR A 32 13.39 17.58 0.62
N LEU A 33 13.01 16.93 1.73
CA LEU A 33 13.53 15.61 2.10
C LEU A 33 13.06 14.53 1.12
N THR A 34 11.78 14.52 0.75
CA THR A 34 11.27 13.62 -0.29
C THR A 34 11.93 13.92 -1.64
N HIS A 35 12.04 15.17 -2.06
CA HIS A 35 12.68 15.51 -3.33
C HIS A 35 14.18 15.14 -3.38
N THR A 36 14.92 15.27 -2.28
CA THR A 36 16.33 14.80 -2.21
C THR A 36 16.45 13.29 -2.17
N LEU A 37 15.51 12.58 -1.55
CA LEU A 37 15.44 11.12 -1.53
C LEU A 37 15.08 10.56 -2.92
N PHE A 38 14.14 11.20 -3.63
CA PHE A 38 13.82 10.89 -5.03
C PHE A 38 14.96 11.26 -5.98
N LYS A 39 15.67 12.37 -5.76
CA LYS A 39 16.83 12.78 -6.59
C LYS A 39 18.06 11.88 -6.41
N ARG A 40 18.21 11.21 -5.25
CA ARG A 40 19.23 10.15 -5.06
C ARG A 40 18.87 8.82 -5.71
N HIS A 41 17.61 8.58 -6.06
CA HIS A 41 17.17 7.33 -6.69
C HIS A 41 17.22 7.34 -8.22
N THR A 42 17.67 8.44 -8.84
CA THR A 42 17.99 8.55 -10.27
C THR A 42 19.47 8.25 -10.59
N ILE A 43 20.18 7.56 -9.69
CA ILE A 43 21.50 7.00 -9.98
C ILE A 43 21.43 5.49 -9.73
N GLU A 44 21.38 4.79 -10.86
CA GLU A 44 21.71 3.39 -11.07
C GLU A 44 20.82 2.35 -10.38
N ASP A 45 20.21 1.55 -11.25
CA ASP A 45 19.58 0.27 -10.99
C ASP A 45 20.26 -0.50 -9.85
N ILE A 46 19.77 -0.36 -8.62
CA ILE A 46 20.11 -1.31 -7.56
C ILE A 46 19.32 -2.57 -7.90
N PRO A 47 19.96 -3.65 -8.42
CA PRO A 47 19.21 -4.85 -8.70
C PRO A 47 18.78 -5.41 -7.34
N LEU A 48 17.48 -5.40 -7.10
CA LEU A 48 16.86 -5.96 -5.90
C LEU A 48 16.99 -7.50 -5.96
N VAL A 49 18.19 -8.03 -5.72
CA VAL A 49 18.47 -9.46 -5.73
C VAL A 49 18.37 -9.99 -4.31
N ASN A 50 17.52 -11.01 -4.13
CA ASN A 50 17.37 -11.69 -2.85
C ASN A 50 18.71 -12.36 -2.44
N PRO A 51 19.35 -11.93 -1.34
CA PRO A 51 20.63 -12.49 -0.89
C PRO A 51 20.53 -13.95 -0.42
N ARG A 52 19.31 -14.47 -0.21
CA ARG A 52 19.04 -15.88 0.13
C ARG A 52 18.62 -16.72 -1.07
N LYS A 53 18.69 -16.17 -2.29
CA LYS A 53 18.42 -16.95 -3.51
C LYS A 53 19.55 -17.96 -3.70
N VAL A 54 19.35 -19.16 -3.18
CA VAL A 54 20.22 -20.29 -3.47
C VAL A 54 20.13 -20.56 -4.97
N THR A 55 21.21 -20.29 -5.69
CA THR A 55 21.41 -20.73 -7.08
C THR A 55 21.72 -22.22 -7.10
N VAL A 56 20.79 -23.03 -6.57
CA VAL A 56 20.84 -24.47 -6.79
C VAL A 56 20.60 -24.67 -8.28
N LYS A 57 21.69 -24.96 -8.99
CA LYS A 57 21.71 -25.65 -10.28
C LYS A 57 20.63 -26.73 -10.22
N GLY A 58 19.67 -26.63 -11.13
CA GLY A 58 18.36 -27.22 -11.00
C GLY A 58 18.32 -28.65 -10.49
N ARG A 59 17.17 -29.01 -9.90
CA ARG A 59 16.82 -30.37 -9.50
C ARG A 59 17.24 -31.35 -10.62
N PRO A 60 18.07 -32.37 -10.34
CA PRO A 60 18.29 -33.45 -11.28
C PRO A 60 16.93 -34.04 -11.63
N LYS A 61 16.53 -33.96 -12.90
CA LYS A 61 15.36 -34.69 -13.41
C LYS A 61 15.74 -36.17 -13.51
N SER A 62 15.85 -36.86 -12.39
CA SER A 62 15.84 -38.31 -12.34
C SER A 62 14.39 -38.78 -12.18
N ALA A 63 13.75 -39.07 -13.33
CA ALA A 63 12.76 -40.15 -13.52
C ALA A 63 12.13 -39.99 -14.91
N SER A 64 12.77 -40.59 -15.92
CA SER A 64 12.14 -40.86 -17.21
C SER A 64 11.17 -42.03 -17.03
N HIS A 65 9.89 -41.74 -16.82
CA HIS A 65 8.84 -42.75 -17.05
C HIS A 65 8.38 -42.60 -18.50
N LYS A 66 8.82 -43.52 -19.36
CA LYS A 66 8.24 -43.72 -20.69
C LYS A 66 6.84 -44.29 -20.50
N ASN A 67 5.82 -43.44 -20.52
CA ASN A 67 4.46 -43.88 -20.80
C ASN A 67 4.06 -43.31 -22.15
N ALA A 68 4.15 -44.17 -23.16
CA ALA A 68 3.51 -43.96 -24.44
C ALA A 68 1.99 -44.07 -24.25
N ALA A 69 1.28 -42.96 -24.40
CA ALA A 69 -0.10 -42.94 -24.91
C ALA A 69 -0.42 -41.53 -25.42
N LYS A 70 -1.01 -41.52 -26.61
CA LYS A 70 -1.29 -40.40 -27.52
C LYS A 70 -2.48 -39.53 -27.06
N ILE A 71 -2.37 -38.21 -27.32
CA ILE A 71 -3.40 -37.27 -27.86
C ILE A 71 -4.56 -36.92 -26.88
N THR A 72 -4.91 -35.67 -26.55
CA THR A 72 -5.13 -34.47 -27.39
C THR A 72 -4.93 -33.16 -26.59
N SER A 73 -4.54 -32.10 -27.28
CA SER A 73 -4.28 -30.75 -26.79
C SER A 73 -5.52 -29.99 -26.28
N GLN A 74 -5.32 -29.20 -25.21
CA GLN A 74 -5.90 -27.89 -24.84
C GLN A 74 -6.18 -27.86 -23.33
N ASP A 75 -6.06 -26.79 -22.58
CA ASP A 75 -5.30 -25.55 -22.59
C ASP A 75 -5.48 -24.97 -21.16
N THR A 76 -4.46 -24.28 -20.68
CA THR A 76 -4.46 -23.27 -19.60
C THR A 76 -5.24 -23.46 -18.28
N GLY A 77 -4.47 -23.61 -17.19
CA GLY A 77 -4.65 -22.76 -16.00
C GLY A 77 -5.19 -23.43 -14.73
N ASN A 78 -4.28 -23.86 -13.86
CA ASN A 78 -4.56 -24.08 -12.43
C ASN A 78 -4.87 -22.73 -11.73
N LYS A 79 -6.03 -22.13 -12.04
CA LYS A 79 -6.59 -21.04 -11.24
C LYS A 79 -7.17 -21.67 -9.98
N LYS A 80 -6.42 -21.62 -8.87
CA LYS A 80 -6.98 -21.78 -7.53
C LYS A 80 -8.22 -20.87 -7.48
N LYS A 81 -9.41 -21.45 -7.37
CA LYS A 81 -10.65 -20.70 -7.18
C LYS A 81 -10.51 -20.00 -5.83
N HIS A 82 -9.97 -18.78 -5.83
CA HIS A 82 -10.08 -17.88 -4.69
C HIS A 82 -11.58 -17.78 -4.43
N GLY A 83 -12.05 -18.30 -3.29
CA GLY A 83 -13.45 -18.21 -2.91
C GLY A 83 -13.94 -16.78 -3.10
N GLN A 84 -15.16 -16.62 -3.60
CA GLN A 84 -15.74 -15.31 -3.86
C GLN A 84 -15.51 -14.40 -2.65
N TYR A 85 -14.94 -13.23 -2.89
CA TYR A 85 -14.60 -12.30 -1.84
C TYR A 85 -15.88 -11.79 -1.17
N THR A 86 -16.07 -12.13 0.10
CA THR A 86 -17.21 -11.72 0.93
C THR A 86 -16.80 -10.70 1.98
N CYS A 87 -17.71 -9.77 2.28
CA CYS A 87 -17.55 -8.80 3.35
C CYS A 87 -17.34 -9.51 4.70
N ARG A 88 -16.36 -9.08 5.50
CA ARG A 88 -16.11 -9.69 6.83
C ARG A 88 -17.20 -9.36 7.85
N PHE A 89 -17.97 -8.30 7.62
CA PHE A 89 -19.03 -7.84 8.53
C PHE A 89 -20.35 -8.56 8.25
N CYS A 90 -20.96 -8.33 7.08
CA CYS A 90 -22.25 -8.93 6.72
C CYS A 90 -22.16 -10.27 5.98
N LYS A 91 -20.96 -10.75 5.62
CA LYS A 91 -20.71 -12.00 4.88
C LYS A 91 -21.30 -12.06 3.46
N GLU A 92 -21.77 -10.96 2.92
CA GLU A 92 -22.25 -10.89 1.54
C GLU A 92 -21.10 -10.66 0.54
N PRO A 93 -21.19 -11.23 -0.67
CA PRO A 93 -20.20 -11.00 -1.73
C PRO A 93 -20.35 -9.60 -2.37
N GLY A 94 -19.31 -9.14 -3.06
CA GLY A 94 -19.37 -7.95 -3.91
C GLY A 94 -18.95 -6.64 -3.24
N HIS A 95 -18.72 -6.62 -1.93
CA HIS A 95 -18.19 -5.47 -1.23
C HIS A 95 -17.25 -5.89 -0.09
N ASN A 96 -16.43 -4.95 0.39
CA ASN A 96 -15.51 -5.19 1.50
C ASN A 96 -16.05 -4.58 2.80
N VAL A 97 -15.37 -4.89 3.90
CA VAL A 97 -15.72 -4.38 5.24
C VAL A 97 -15.62 -2.86 5.36
N ALA A 98 -14.90 -2.17 4.46
CA ALA A 98 -14.80 -0.71 4.46
C ALA A 98 -15.98 -0.05 3.73
N THR A 99 -16.60 -0.75 2.77
CA THR A 99 -17.73 -0.25 1.98
C THR A 99 -19.05 -0.92 2.36
N CYS A 100 -19.14 -1.52 3.55
CA CYS A 100 -20.35 -2.22 4.01
C CYS A 100 -21.38 -1.21 4.52
N THR A 101 -22.55 -1.18 3.89
CA THR A 101 -23.68 -0.30 4.26
C THR A 101 -24.24 -0.62 5.64
N ASN A 102 -24.22 -1.91 6.03
CA ASN A 102 -24.73 -2.37 7.32
C ASN A 102 -23.91 -1.88 8.52
N LYS A 103 -22.78 -1.21 8.29
CA LYS A 103 -21.98 -0.58 9.36
C LYS A 103 -22.46 0.81 9.77
N ILE A 104 -23.32 1.43 8.97
CA ILE A 104 -23.73 2.83 9.17
C ILE A 104 -25.03 2.91 9.99
N GLU A 105 -25.70 1.77 10.23
CA GLU A 105 -26.99 1.71 10.93
C GLU A 105 -26.87 1.60 12.48
N GLU A 106 -25.76 1.99 13.08
CA GLU A 106 -25.58 2.03 14.55
C GLU A 106 -25.34 3.46 15.07
#